data_AF-A0A1E5XPE0-F1
#
_entry.id   AF-A0A1E5XPE0-F1
#
_cell.length_a   1.000
_cell.length_b   1.000
_cell.length_c   1.000
_cell.angle_alpha   90.00
_cell.angle_beta   90.00
_cell.angle_gamma   90.00
#
_symmetry.space_group_name_H-M   'P 1'
#
loop_
_entity.id
_entity.type
_entity.pdbx_description
1 polymer ?
#
loop_
_entity_poly.entity_id
_entity_poly.type
_entity_poly.pdbx_seq_one_letter_code
_entity_poly.pdbx_strand_id
1 'polypeptide(L)' 'MYQDTDKFVDLNFEQSVRQTAYLLWEKDGRPFGSEKQYWFRALEEQLAARETVSDQPNGAIPPKAANDSAAND' A
#
# COMPACT_ATOMS: atom_id res chain seq x y z
N MET A 1 -3.09 22.85 23.26
CA MET A 1 -3.46 21.43 23.12
C MET A 1 -4.34 21.27 21.90
N TYR A 2 -3.73 21.12 20.72
CA TYR A 2 -4.40 20.65 19.50
C TYR A 2 -3.80 19.30 19.16
N GLN A 3 -4.02 18.32 20.04
CA GLN A 3 -3.60 16.93 19.82
C GLN A 3 -4.72 16.12 19.14
N ASP A 4 -5.86 16.74 18.79
CA ASP A 4 -7.03 16.09 18.18
C ASP A 4 -7.09 16.26 16.65
N THR A 5 -5.97 16.61 16.02
CA THR A 5 -5.86 16.64 14.55
C THR A 5 -5.85 15.24 13.92
N ASP A 6 -5.89 14.18 14.73
CA ASP A 6 -6.08 12.77 14.33
C ASP A 6 -7.33 12.54 13.45
N LYS A 7 -8.26 13.51 13.38
CA LYS A 7 -9.44 13.49 12.50
C LYS A 7 -9.36 14.42 11.28
N PHE A 8 -8.35 15.26 11.14
CA PHE A 8 -8.18 16.08 9.93
C PHE A 8 -7.39 15.27 8.93
N VAL A 9 -8.10 14.41 8.19
CA VAL A 9 -7.68 13.74 6.95
C VAL A 9 -6.30 13.09 7.04
N ASP A 10 -6.19 11.77 6.99
CA ASP A 10 -4.89 11.11 6.77
C ASP A 10 -4.22 11.69 5.50
N LEU A 11 -3.45 12.77 5.64
CA LEU A 11 -2.84 13.48 4.51
C LEU A 11 -1.87 12.54 3.82
N ASN A 12 -1.18 11.72 4.60
CA ASN A 12 -0.34 10.64 4.12
C ASN A 12 -1.13 9.58 3.33
N PHE A 13 -2.34 9.23 3.77
CA PHE A 13 -3.20 8.31 3.03
C PHE A 13 -3.64 8.95 1.72
N GLU A 14 -4.23 10.14 1.75
CA GLU A 14 -4.69 10.83 0.54
C GLU A 14 -3.57 11.03 -0.47
N GLN A 15 -2.37 11.39 -0.02
CA GLN A 15 -1.19 11.51 -0.87
C GLN A 15 -0.79 10.17 -1.47
N SER A 16 -0.74 9.10 -0.68
CA SER A 16 -0.45 7.75 -1.17
C SER A 16 -1.43 7.35 -2.26
N VAL A 17 -2.71 7.74 -2.09
CA VAL A 17 -3.69 7.35 -3.08
C VAL A 17 -3.68 8.19 -4.34
N ARG A 18 -3.43 9.50 -4.24
CA ARG A 18 -3.19 10.34 -5.42
C ARG A 18 -1.99 9.85 -6.22
N GLN A 19 -0.89 9.48 -5.56
CA GLN A 19 0.29 8.92 -6.23
C GLN A 19 -0.05 7.62 -6.95
N THR A 20 -0.76 6.71 -6.28
CA THR A 20 -1.17 5.43 -6.88
C THR A 20 -2.09 5.65 -8.09
N ALA A 21 -3.10 6.52 -7.96
CA ALA A 21 -4.00 6.87 -9.05
C ALA A 21 -3.26 7.46 -10.25
N TYR A 22 -2.31 8.36 -10.00
CA TYR A 22 -1.49 8.98 -11.04
C TYR A 22 -0.62 7.95 -11.76
N LEU A 23 0.03 7.03 -11.03
CA LEU A 23 0.85 5.97 -11.64
C LEU A 23 0.01 5.02 -12.50
N LEU A 24 -1.18 4.62 -12.04
CA LEU A 24 -2.09 3.78 -12.81
C LEU A 24 -2.57 4.49 -14.07
N TRP A 25 -2.97 5.75 -13.94
CA TRP A 25 -3.43 6.57 -15.06
C TRP A 25 -2.32 6.85 -16.08
N GLU A 26 -1.10 7.11 -15.61
CA GLU A 26 0.07 7.30 -16.48
C GLU A 26 0.44 6.01 -17.21
N LYS A 27 0.38 4.86 -16.54
CA LYS A 27 0.69 3.55 -17.14
C LYS A 27 -0.25 3.19 -18.30
N ASP A 28 -1.52 3.58 -18.20
CA ASP A 28 -2.54 3.39 -19.24
C ASP A 28 -2.48 4.45 -20.36
N GLY A 29 -1.53 5.37 -20.32
CA GLY A 29 -1.34 6.39 -21.36
C GLY A 29 -2.18 7.66 -21.16
N ARG A 30 -2.61 7.92 -19.91
CA ARG A 30 -3.36 9.12 -19.51
C ARG A 30 -4.66 9.35 -20.28
N PRO A 31 -5.57 8.35 -20.32
CA PRO A 31 -6.86 8.50 -20.97
C PRO A 31 -7.66 9.66 -20.34
N PHE A 32 -8.16 10.56 -21.17
CA PHE A 32 -8.92 11.73 -20.73
C PHE A 32 -10.31 11.31 -20.23
N GLY A 33 -10.73 11.85 -19.07
CA GLY A 33 -12.05 11.57 -18.50
C GLY A 33 -12.14 10.29 -17.64
N SER A 34 -11.09 9.46 -17.63
CA SER A 34 -11.02 8.26 -16.77
C SER A 34 -10.29 8.50 -15.44
N GLU A 35 -9.79 9.71 -15.18
CA GLU A 35 -9.01 10.06 -13.99
C GLU A 35 -9.72 9.67 -12.68
N LYS A 36 -11.04 9.88 -12.63
CA LYS A 36 -11.85 9.49 -11.46
C LYS A 36 -11.86 7.98 -11.23
N GLN A 37 -11.88 7.17 -12.29
CA GLN A 37 -11.88 5.72 -12.16
C GLN A 37 -10.57 5.20 -11.56
N TYR A 38 -9.44 5.77 -11.99
CA TYR A 38 -8.12 5.44 -11.41
C TYR A 38 -8.00 5.91 -9.97
N TRP A 39 -8.61 7.05 -9.62
CA TRP A 39 -8.72 7.48 -8.23
C TRP A 39 -9.51 6.46 -7.41
N PHE A 40 -10.75 6.11 -7.78
CA PHE A 40 -11.51 5.11 -7.00
C PHE A 40 -10.77 3.77 -6.86
N ARG A 41 -10.15 3.27 -7.93
CA ARG A 41 -9.35 2.04 -7.87
C ARG A 41 -8.20 2.13 -6.86
N ALA A 42 -7.44 3.24 -6.91
CA ALA A 42 -6.37 3.46 -5.96
C ALA A 42 -6.90 3.57 -4.52
N LEU A 43 -8.07 4.19 -4.30
CA LEU A 43 -8.73 4.27 -2.98
C LEU A 43 -8.99 2.89 -2.41
N GLU A 44 -9.58 2.00 -3.22
CA GLU A 44 -9.85 0.63 -2.83
C GLU A 44 -8.56 -0.13 -2.49
N GLU A 45 -7.50 0.03 -3.30
CA GLU A 45 -6.20 -0.60 -3.03
C GLU A 45 -5.59 -0.14 -1.70
N GLN A 46 -5.63 1.16 -1.39
CA GLN A 46 -5.07 1.67 -0.13
C GLN A 46 -5.93 1.35 1.09
N LEU A 47 -7.26 1.27 0.95
CA LEU A 47 -8.13 0.80 2.02
C LEU A 47 -7.86 -0.68 2.32
N ALA A 48 -7.81 -1.53 1.29
CA ALA A 48 -7.51 -2.95 1.44
C ALA A 48 -6.12 -3.17 2.08
N ALA A 49 -5.12 -2.39 1.69
CA ALA A 49 -3.79 -2.45 2.30
C ALA A 49 -3.83 -2.15 3.80
N ARG A 50 -4.61 -1.15 4.24
CA ARG A 50 -4.75 -0.82 5.68
C ARG A 50 -5.39 -1.97 6.46
N GLU A 51 -6.42 -2.60 5.90
CA GLU A 51 -7.09 -3.76 6.54
C GLU A 51 -6.14 -4.96 6.66
N THR A 52 -5.33 -5.25 5.63
CA THR A 52 -4.36 -6.36 5.67
C THR A 52 -3.20 -6.15 6.65
N VAL A 53 -2.81 -4.90 6.93
CA VAL A 53 -1.76 -4.59 7.90
C VAL A 53 -2.26 -4.73 9.35
N SER A 54 -3.55 -4.49 9.59
CA SER A 54 -4.17 -4.69 10.91
C SER A 54 -4.39 -6.17 11.27
N ASP A 55 -4.44 -7.07 10.28
CA ASP A 55 -4.60 -8.52 10.46
C ASP A 55 -3.25 -9.27 10.37
N GLN A 56 -2.15 -8.65 10.84
CA GLN A 56 -0.91 -9.40 11.07
C GLN A 56 -0.77 -9.73 12.56
N PRO A 57 -1.06 -10.98 12.99
CA PRO A 57 -0.57 -11.46 14.26
C PRO A 57 0.96 -11.55 14.17
N ASN A 58 1.62 -10.61 14.83
CA ASN A 58 3.04 -10.60 15.17
C ASN A 58 3.58 -12.04 15.39
N GLY A 59 4.36 -12.60 14.45
CA GLY A 59 4.97 -13.92 14.67
C GLY A 59 5.60 -14.70 13.51
N ALA A 60 5.52 -14.31 12.25
CA ALA A 60 6.17 -15.07 11.17
C ALA A 60 7.54 -14.46 10.82
N ILE A 61 8.55 -14.81 11.62
CA ILE A 61 9.96 -14.77 11.20
C ILE A 61 10.03 -15.55 9.87
N PRO A 62 10.53 -14.97 8.77
CA PRO A 62 10.77 -15.78 7.57
C PRO A 62 11.78 -16.86 7.95
N PRO A 63 11.53 -18.17 7.70
CA PRO A 63 12.57 -19.16 7.88
C PRO A 63 13.71 -18.79 6.94
N LYS A 64 14.76 -18.23 7.54
CA LYS A 64 16.07 -18.03 6.93
C LYS A 64 16.43 -19.32 6.22
N ALA A 65 16.62 -19.21 4.91
CA ALA A 65 17.08 -20.27 4.03
C ALA A 65 18.07 -21.20 4.75
N ALA A 66 17.63 -22.43 5.04
CA ALA A 66 18.47 -23.53 5.44
C ALA A 66 18.76 -24.35 4.17
N ASN A 67 19.48 -23.75 3.23
CA ASN A 67 19.77 -24.33 1.93
C ASN A 67 21.21 -23.98 1.51
N ASP A 68 22.19 -24.37 2.33
CA ASP A 68 23.61 -24.71 2.02
C ASP A 68 24.28 -24.94 3.39
N SER A 69 24.97 -26.02 3.76
CA SER A 69 25.71 -27.01 3.00
C SER A 69 25.76 -28.31 3.83
N ALA A 70 25.33 -29.42 3.24
CA ALA A 70 25.81 -30.75 3.64
C ALA A 70 26.87 -31.19 2.61
N ALA A 71 27.92 -31.85 3.11
CA ALA A 71 29.03 -32.51 2.41
C ALA A 71 30.27 -31.66 2.06
N ASN A 72 31.29 -31.71 2.94
CA ASN A 72 32.60 -32.34 2.71
C ASN A 72 33.62 -31.92 3.78
N ASP A 73 33.90 -32.79 4.76
CA ASP A 73 35.25 -33.28 5.15
C ASP A 73 35.07 -34.47 6.11
#